data_AF-A0A1V4VSF5-F1
#
_entry.id   AF-A0A1V4VSF5-F1
#
_cell.length_a   1.000
_cell.length_b   1.000
_cell.length_c   1.000
_cell.angle_alpha   90.00
_cell.angle_beta   90.00
_cell.angle_gamma   90.00
#
_symmetry.space_group_name_H-M   'P 1'
#
loop_
_entity.id
_entity.type
_entity.pdbx_description
1 polymer ?
#
loop_
_entity_poly.entity_id
_entity_poly.type
_entity_poly.pdbx_seq_one_letter_code
_entity_poly.pdbx_strand_id
1 'polypeptide(L)'
;MAGQQQVDRGSSPWQLDPLQVSLTFVNLKVSPEGIVGEPKIPAPSFKLAANNGVEAVVEVAGGPVKQVYLQRLIRQDETGIWSVVGYDLR
;
A
#
# COMPACT_ATOMS: atom_id res chain seq x y z
N MET A 1 -4.68 28.06 26.61
CA MET A 1 -4.79 28.13 25.14
C MET A 1 -4.07 26.92 24.59
N ALA A 2 -4.81 25.97 24.02
CA ALA A 2 -4.24 24.74 23.47
C ALA A 2 -3.42 25.10 22.23
N GLY A 3 -2.10 24.86 22.28
CA GLY A 3 -1.23 25.02 21.13
C GLY A 3 -1.53 23.92 20.12
N GLN A 4 -2.15 24.26 18.99
CA GLN A 4 -2.10 23.40 17.81
C GLN A 4 -0.66 23.42 17.30
N GLN A 5 0.06 22.34 17.57
CA GLN A 5 1.37 22.11 17.01
C GLN A 5 1.20 21.91 15.50
N GLN A 6 1.69 22.88 14.75
CA GLN A 6 1.80 22.88 13.31
C GLN A 6 2.58 21.63 12.88
N VAL A 7 1.87 20.64 12.36
CA VAL A 7 2.44 19.38 11.83
C VAL A 7 2.96 19.61 10.42
N ASP A 8 4.01 20.40 10.27
CA ASP A 8 4.58 20.68 8.95
C ASP A 8 6.10 20.57 8.97
N ARG A 9 6.58 19.34 8.70
CA ARG A 9 7.79 18.99 7.93
C ARG A 9 8.14 17.51 8.10
N GLY A 10 7.77 16.68 7.12
CA GLY A 10 8.49 15.41 6.88
C GLY A 10 7.70 14.20 6.38
N SER A 11 6.37 14.21 6.41
CA SER A 11 5.58 13.14 5.77
C SER A 11 4.92 13.72 4.53
N SER A 12 5.52 13.51 3.36
CA SER A 12 4.79 13.65 2.10
C SER A 12 3.55 12.75 2.21
N PRO A 13 2.33 13.30 2.38
CA PRO A 13 1.18 12.51 2.82
C PRO A 13 0.77 11.40 1.83
N TRP A 14 1.36 11.40 0.64
CA TRP A 14 0.94 10.61 -0.52
C TRP A 14 2.03 9.73 -1.14
N GLN A 15 3.23 9.64 -0.55
CA GLN A 15 4.20 8.59 -0.93
C GLN A 15 3.84 7.27 -0.25
N LEU A 16 2.77 6.61 -0.74
CA LEU A 16 2.40 5.30 -0.24
C LEU A 16 3.36 4.26 -0.82
N ASP A 17 4.25 3.71 0.01
CA ASP A 17 5.09 2.57 -0.34
C ASP A 17 4.25 1.41 -0.95
N PRO A 18 4.71 0.73 -2.03
CA PRO A 18 3.94 -0.31 -2.69
C PRO A 18 3.57 -1.49 -1.77
N LEU A 19 4.35 -1.78 -0.72
CA LEU A 19 3.97 -2.77 0.29
C LEU A 19 2.80 -2.27 1.13
N GLN A 20 2.80 -1.00 1.53
CA GLN A 20 1.70 -0.42 2.31
C GLN A 20 0.39 -0.40 1.51
N VAL A 21 0.44 -0.03 0.23
CA VAL A 21 -0.73 -0.08 -0.66
C VAL A 21 -1.24 -1.52 -0.78
N SER A 22 -0.34 -2.48 -0.99
CA SER A 22 -0.69 -3.90 -1.09
C SER A 22 -1.28 -4.45 0.20
N LEU A 23 -0.73 -4.06 1.36
CA LEU A 23 -1.23 -4.45 2.68
C LEU A 23 -2.68 -4.04 2.86
N THR A 24 -2.99 -2.77 2.62
CA THR A 24 -4.36 -2.25 2.72
C THR A 24 -5.28 -2.95 1.73
N PHE A 25 -4.88 -3.07 0.47
CA PHE A 25 -5.68 -3.71 -0.58
C PHE A 25 -6.06 -5.14 -0.22
N VAL A 26 -5.07 -5.97 0.15
CA VAL A 26 -5.31 -7.39 0.47
C VAL A 26 -6.14 -7.54 1.75
N ASN A 27 -5.89 -6.72 2.77
CA ASN A 27 -6.67 -6.80 4.01
C ASN A 27 -8.14 -6.39 3.81
N LEU A 28 -8.43 -5.43 2.93
CA LEU A 28 -9.81 -5.09 2.56
C LEU A 28 -10.51 -6.23 1.79
N LYS A 29 -9.77 -7.11 1.09
CA LYS A 29 -10.37 -8.30 0.46
C LYS A 29 -10.84 -9.34 1.46
N VAL A 30 -10.22 -9.43 2.64
CA VAL A 30 -10.59 -10.38 3.71
C VAL A 30 -11.38 -9.74 4.84
N SER A 31 -11.58 -8.42 4.79
CA SER A 31 -12.39 -7.62 5.72
C SER A 31 -13.15 -6.56 4.92
N PRO A 32 -14.20 -6.95 4.15
CA PRO A 32 -14.88 -6.04 3.23
C PRO A 32 -15.62 -4.90 3.95
N GLU A 33 -16.02 -5.13 5.20
CA GLU A 33 -16.55 -4.12 6.14
C GLU A 33 -15.51 -3.10 6.63
N GLY A 34 -14.23 -3.27 6.30
CA GLY A 34 -13.12 -2.42 6.73
C GLY A 34 -12.17 -3.10 7.71
N ILE A 35 -11.02 -2.48 7.95
CA ILE A 35 -9.98 -2.99 8.87
C ILE A 35 -10.16 -2.27 10.21
N VAL A 36 -10.44 -3.04 11.28
CA VAL A 36 -10.56 -2.53 12.65
C VAL A 36 -9.52 -3.25 13.51
N GLY A 37 -8.66 -2.47 14.18
CA GLY A 37 -7.53 -3.03 14.93
C GLY A 37 -6.41 -3.48 14.00
N GLU A 38 -5.81 -4.64 14.31
CA GLU A 38 -4.70 -5.20 13.53
C GLU A 38 -5.19 -5.83 12.21
N PRO A 39 -4.41 -5.73 11.12
CA PRO A 39 -4.72 -6.39 9.86
C PRO A 39 -4.71 -7.92 10.00
N LYS A 40 -5.67 -8.60 9.35
CA LYS A 40 -5.75 -10.08 9.32
C LYS A 40 -4.55 -10.72 8.63
N ILE A 41 -4.03 -10.07 7.58
CA ILE A 41 -2.78 -10.46 6.91
C ILE A 41 -1.68 -9.50 7.37
N PRO A 42 -0.69 -9.95 8.16
CA PRO A 42 0.27 -9.07 8.79
C PRO A 42 1.34 -8.60 7.79
N ALA A 43 1.92 -7.42 8.03
CA ALA A 43 2.91 -6.78 7.16
C ALA A 43 4.09 -7.69 6.72
N PRO A 44 4.66 -8.57 7.58
CA PRO A 44 5.72 -9.49 7.16
C PRO A 44 5.31 -10.51 6.09
N SER A 45 4.01 -10.65 5.80
CA SER A 45 3.50 -11.51 4.72
C SER A 45 3.66 -10.90 3.34
N PHE A 46 4.07 -9.63 3.24
CA PHE A 46 4.21 -8.90 1.99
C PHE A 46 5.68 -8.71 1.66
N LYS A 47 6.06 -9.04 0.43
CA LYS A 47 7.44 -8.92 -0.04
C LYS A 47 7.47 -8.24 -1.40
N LEU A 48 8.36 -7.25 -1.55
CA LEU A 48 8.57 -6.60 -2.83
C LEU A 48 9.36 -7.55 -3.73
N ALA A 49 8.71 -8.04 -4.79
CA ALA A 49 9.31 -8.97 -5.74
C ALA A 49 9.99 -8.21 -6.90
N ALA A 50 9.40 -7.11 -7.35
CA ALA A 50 9.96 -6.23 -8.35
C ALA A 50 9.53 -4.77 -8.11
N ASN A 51 10.40 -3.82 -8.42
CA ASN A 51 10.07 -2.39 -8.47
C ASN A 51 11.06 -1.66 -9.38
N ASN A 52 10.58 -1.03 -10.44
CA ASN A 52 11.40 -0.24 -11.37
C ASN A 52 11.16 1.29 -11.25
N GLY A 53 10.43 1.72 -10.21
CA GLY A 53 10.05 3.12 -9.99
C GLY A 53 8.77 3.57 -10.71
N VAL A 54 8.28 2.78 -11.68
CA VAL A 54 7.03 2.98 -12.43
C VAL A 54 6.04 1.86 -12.16
N GLU A 55 6.52 0.63 -12.10
CA GLU A 55 5.79 -0.60 -11.85
C GLU A 55 6.38 -1.32 -10.65
N ALA A 56 5.52 -1.96 -9.86
CA ALA A 56 5.91 -2.79 -8.75
C ALA A 56 5.07 -4.05 -8.67
N VAL A 57 5.68 -5.11 -8.15
CA VAL A 57 5.06 -6.40 -7.90
C VAL A 57 5.32 -6.77 -6.45
N VAL A 58 4.24 -7.08 -5.73
CA VAL A 58 4.29 -7.52 -4.33
C VAL A 58 3.76 -8.94 -4.23
N GLU A 59 4.57 -9.84 -3.69
CA GLU A 59 4.18 -11.20 -3.32
C GLU A 59 3.51 -11.21 -1.94
N VAL A 60 2.50 -12.07 -1.79
CA VAL A 60 1.72 -12.18 -0.57
C VAL A 60 1.71 -13.65 -0.09
N ALA A 61 2.28 -13.87 1.09
CA ALA A 61 2.39 -15.21 1.67
C ALA A 61 1.04 -15.72 2.24
N GLY A 62 0.14 -14.84 2.67
CA GLY A 62 -1.11 -15.18 3.35
C GLY A 62 -2.39 -14.69 2.65
N GLY A 63 -3.50 -15.39 2.87
CA GLY A 63 -4.81 -15.01 2.35
C GLY A 63 -5.07 -15.44 0.90
N PRO A 64 -6.16 -14.92 0.29
CA PRO A 64 -6.65 -15.35 -1.02
C PRO A 64 -5.90 -14.69 -2.21
N VAL A 65 -5.14 -13.63 -1.95
CA VAL A 65 -4.33 -12.94 -2.97
C VAL A 65 -2.90 -13.48 -2.90
N LYS A 66 -2.35 -13.87 -4.05
CA LYS A 66 -0.97 -14.35 -4.19
C LYS A 66 0.00 -13.22 -4.54
N GLN A 67 -0.43 -12.32 -5.42
CA GLN A 67 0.42 -11.28 -5.99
C GLN A 67 -0.39 -10.02 -6.29
N VAL A 68 0.19 -8.85 -6.05
CA VAL A 68 -0.40 -7.53 -6.35
C VAL A 68 0.50 -6.79 -7.34
N TYR A 69 -0.11 -6.20 -8.36
CA TYR A 69 0.57 -5.42 -9.39
C TYR A 69 0.21 -3.95 -9.22
N LEU A 70 1.22 -3.08 -9.17
CA LEU A 70 1.06 -1.66 -8.94
C LEU A 70 1.72 -0.83 -10.04
N GLN A 71 1.10 0.30 -10.35
CA GLN A 71 1.68 1.35 -11.20
C GLN A 71 1.72 2.67 -10.43
N ARG A 72 2.84 3.39 -10.57
CA ARG A 72 3.01 4.73 -10.02
C ARG A 72 2.42 5.75 -10.98
N LEU A 73 1.34 6.39 -10.56
CA LEU A 73 0.76 7.53 -11.27
C LEU A 73 1.62 8.76 -10.99
N ILE A 74 2.41 9.18 -11.96
CA ILE A 74 3.23 10.39 -11.87
C ILE A 74 2.30 11.60 -11.98
N ARG A 75 2.19 12.37 -10.90
CA ARG A 75 1.57 13.71 -10.93
C ARG A 75 2.64 14.74 -11.35
N GLN A 76 2.23 15.97 -11.65
CA GLN A 76 3.17 17.05 -12.01
C GLN A 76 4.14 17.41 -10.86
N ASP A 77 3.85 16.99 -9.62
CA ASP A 77 4.79 16.96 -8.52
C ASP A 77 5.47 15.57 -8.41
N GLU A 78 6.80 15.56 -8.18
CA GLU A 78 7.70 14.40 -8.27
C GLU A 78 7.39 13.23 -7.32
N THR A 79 6.31 13.32 -6.54
CA THR A 79 5.96 12.38 -5.47
C THR A 79 5.32 11.08 -5.97
N GLY A 80 4.41 11.14 -6.95
CA GLY A 80 3.71 10.00 -7.60
C GLY A 80 2.99 9.01 -6.67
N ILE A 81 1.75 8.61 -7.00
CA ILE A 81 0.93 7.71 -6.15
C ILE A 81 0.91 6.28 -6.72
N TRP A 82 1.24 5.27 -5.91
CA TRP A 82 1.09 3.87 -6.30
C TRP A 82 -0.38 3.45 -6.31
N SER A 83 -0.83 2.86 -7.40
CA SER A 83 -2.18 2.36 -7.60
C SER A 83 -2.16 0.89 -7.97
N VAL A 84 -3.06 0.10 -7.38
CA VAL A 84 -3.23 -1.31 -7.76
C VAL A 84 -3.88 -1.38 -9.14
N VAL A 85 -3.22 -2.06 -10.08
CA VAL A 85 -3.71 -2.25 -11.46
C VAL A 85 -4.09 -3.70 -11.75
N GLY A 86 -3.73 -4.63 -10.87
CA GLY A 86 -4.10 -6.04 -10.98
C GLY A 86 -3.69 -6.85 -9.75
N TYR A 87 -4.16 -8.08 -9.66
CA TYR A 87 -3.74 -9.06 -8.65
C TYR A 87 -4.05 -10.49 -9.12
N ASP A 88 -3.29 -11.44 -8.60
CA ASP A 88 -3.55 -12.87 -8.80
C ASP A 88 -4.17 -13.50 -7.55
N LEU A 89 -5.15 -14.36 -7.76
CA LEU A 89 -5.71 -15.22 -6.72
C LEU A 89 -4.84 -16.47 -6.51
N ARG A 90 -5.02 -17.09 -5.34
CA ARG A 90 -4.47 -18.41 -5.02
C ARG A 90 -5.48 -19.51 -5.29
#